data_AF-A0A835ZAT0-F1
#
_entry.id   AF-A0A835ZAT0-F1
#
_cell.length_a   1.000
_cell.length_b   1.000
_cell.length_c   1.000
_cell.angle_alpha   90.00
_cell.angle_beta   90.00
_cell.angle_gamma   90.00
#
_symmetry.space_group_name_H-M   'P 1'
#
loop_
_entity.id
_entity.type
_entity.pdbx_description
1 polymer ?
#
loop_
_entity_poly.entity_id
_entity_poly.type
_entity_poly.pdbx_seq_one_letter_code
_entity_poly.pdbx_strand_id
1 'polypeptide(L)'
;MCHVLDALRLRNLRDCLIYSGPIRGSVYVEACHNCTIMVACRQLRVHGSSGIDFYVHTLSGPIIEGCTATRFAPYRLSYPGLQQHMAEAALILPQRSATQTYLPTPETRAADSAAGTASALPIVEPWRDVKDFLWHRSRQSPNWCIMPDEDRVKSVAVEGHAEITLADFGAQEQQGGARVDSSDATA
;
A
#
# COMPACT_ATOMS: atom_id res chain seq x y z
N MET A 1 0.51 13.47 -24.79
CA MET A 1 0.38 12.07 -24.32
C MET A 1 1.26 11.95 -23.09
N CYS A 2 0.67 11.87 -21.91
CA CYS A 2 1.42 11.54 -20.69
C CYS A 2 1.50 10.02 -20.61
N HIS A 3 2.69 9.48 -20.76
CA HIS A 3 2.91 8.04 -20.77
C HIS A 3 2.90 7.50 -19.34
N VAL A 4 2.17 6.41 -19.12
CA VAL A 4 2.26 5.60 -17.91
C VAL A 4 3.63 4.93 -17.85
N LEU A 5 4.26 4.92 -16.69
CA LEU A 5 5.57 4.28 -16.48
C LEU A 5 5.43 2.75 -16.46
N ASP A 6 6.38 2.03 -17.05
CA ASP A 6 6.39 0.56 -17.03
C ASP A 6 6.93 -0.01 -15.72
N ALA A 7 7.91 0.65 -15.10
CA ALA A 7 8.52 0.19 -13.86
C ALA A 7 9.04 1.35 -13.03
N LEU A 8 9.07 1.17 -11.70
CA LEU A 8 9.67 2.10 -10.76
C LEU A 8 10.65 1.37 -9.85
N ARG A 9 11.86 1.89 -9.71
CA ARG A 9 12.88 1.36 -8.79
C ARG A 9 13.27 2.44 -7.80
N LEU A 10 13.11 2.14 -6.52
CA LEU A 10 13.45 3.03 -5.40
C LEU A 10 14.57 2.35 -4.62
N ARG A 11 15.75 2.98 -4.55
CA ARG A 11 16.94 2.40 -3.93
C ARG A 11 17.64 3.40 -3.03
N ASN A 12 18.08 2.96 -1.86
CA ASN A 12 18.92 3.75 -0.94
C ASN A 12 18.29 5.10 -0.54
N LEU A 13 16.97 5.16 -0.41
CA LEU A 13 16.25 6.38 -0.03
C LEU A 13 16.08 6.42 1.50
N ARG A 14 16.22 7.61 2.08
CA ARG A 14 16.07 7.83 3.52
C ARG A 14 15.27 9.09 3.76
N ASP A 15 14.32 9.00 4.69
CA ASP A 15 13.52 10.15 5.12
C ASP A 15 12.81 10.83 3.93
N CYS A 16 12.36 10.01 2.98
CA CYS A 16 11.77 10.47 1.72
C CYS A 16 10.26 10.23 1.69
N LEU A 17 9.59 11.16 1.01
CA LEU A 17 8.18 11.04 0.66
C LEU A 17 8.04 10.88 -0.85
N ILE A 18 7.41 9.79 -1.28
CA ILE A 18 7.40 9.37 -2.68
C ILE A 18 5.98 9.17 -3.15
N TYR A 19 5.58 9.97 -4.12
CA TYR A 19 4.31 9.87 -4.82
C TYR A 19 4.56 9.44 -6.25
N SER A 20 3.83 8.42 -6.68
CA SER A 20 3.83 8.02 -8.07
C SER A 20 2.41 7.81 -8.54
N GLY A 21 2.13 8.28 -9.76
CA GLY A 21 0.97 7.81 -10.50
C GLY A 21 1.05 6.30 -10.79
N PRO A 22 0.03 5.76 -11.47
CA PRO A 22 -0.04 4.36 -11.88
C PRO A 22 1.20 3.90 -12.62
N ILE A 23 1.71 2.74 -12.23
CA ILE A 23 2.81 2.03 -12.87
C ILE A 23 2.23 0.78 -13.54
N ARG A 24 2.41 0.66 -14.85
CA ARG A 24 1.88 -0.47 -15.63
C ARG A 24 2.49 -1.80 -15.18
N GLY A 25 3.73 -1.83 -14.73
CA GLY A 25 4.43 -3.06 -14.33
C GLY A 25 4.72 -3.13 -12.83
N SER A 26 6.00 -3.34 -12.51
CA SER A 26 6.47 -3.65 -11.17
C SER A 26 7.10 -2.45 -10.49
N VAL A 27 6.92 -2.38 -9.17
CA VAL A 27 7.65 -1.48 -8.28
C VAL A 27 8.62 -2.31 -7.45
N TYR A 28 9.89 -1.92 -7.45
CA TYR A 28 10.93 -2.54 -6.66
C TYR A 28 11.52 -1.52 -5.68
N VAL A 29 11.52 -1.86 -4.39
CA VAL A 29 12.03 -1.03 -3.31
C VAL A 29 13.15 -1.77 -2.60
N GLU A 30 14.32 -1.14 -2.48
CA GLU A 30 15.50 -1.77 -1.90
C GLU A 30 16.26 -0.79 -1.00
N ALA A 31 16.64 -1.24 0.20
CA ALA A 31 17.47 -0.46 1.13
C ALA A 31 16.90 0.94 1.41
N CYS A 32 15.57 1.05 1.53
CA CYS A 32 14.89 2.29 1.87
C CYS A 32 14.54 2.32 3.36
N HIS A 33 14.67 3.48 4.00
CA HIS A 33 14.46 3.63 5.43
C HIS A 33 13.66 4.90 5.76
N ASN A 34 12.68 4.78 6.65
CA ASN A 34 11.86 5.92 7.10
C ASN A 34 11.20 6.67 5.93
N CYS A 35 10.65 5.95 4.98
CA CYS A 35 9.99 6.54 3.81
C CYS A 35 8.49 6.30 3.83
N THR A 36 7.76 7.22 3.23
CA THR A 36 6.35 7.01 2.88
C THR A 36 6.24 6.91 1.36
N ILE A 37 5.67 5.80 0.89
CA ILE A 37 5.62 5.45 -0.54
C ILE A 37 4.17 5.22 -0.93
N MET A 38 3.66 6.09 -1.81
CA MET A 38 2.32 5.98 -2.36
C MET A 38 2.39 5.63 -3.84
N VAL A 39 1.93 4.43 -4.19
CA VAL A 39 2.07 3.89 -5.54
C VAL A 39 0.95 2.94 -5.93
N ALA A 40 0.55 2.98 -7.20
CA ALA A 40 -0.33 1.98 -7.80
C ALA A 40 0.49 1.17 -8.81
N CYS A 41 0.50 -0.16 -8.70
CA CYS A 41 1.27 -1.03 -9.60
C CYS A 41 0.67 -2.43 -9.73
N ARG A 42 1.21 -3.29 -10.60
CA ARG A 42 0.77 -4.70 -10.68
C ARG A 42 1.39 -5.55 -9.59
N GLN A 43 2.67 -5.31 -9.33
CA GLN A 43 3.50 -6.11 -8.42
C GLN A 43 4.39 -5.16 -7.60
N LEU A 44 4.38 -5.32 -6.28
CA LEU A 44 5.25 -4.62 -5.36
C LEU A 44 6.20 -5.62 -4.70
N ARG A 45 7.50 -5.39 -4.84
CA ARG A 45 8.58 -6.17 -4.20
C ARG A 45 9.45 -5.25 -3.37
N VAL A 46 9.66 -5.61 -2.10
CA VAL A 46 10.41 -4.82 -1.14
C VAL A 46 11.52 -5.69 -0.55
N HIS A 47 12.74 -5.18 -0.53
CA HIS A 47 13.91 -5.88 -0.04
C HIS A 47 14.71 -5.01 0.94
N GLY A 48 15.12 -5.58 2.08
CA GLY A 48 16.07 -4.95 3.01
C GLY A 48 15.71 -3.54 3.47
N SER A 49 14.42 -3.24 3.65
CA SER A 49 13.92 -1.90 3.95
C SER A 49 13.24 -1.84 5.33
N SER A 50 13.26 -0.70 6.00
CA SER A 50 12.73 -0.60 7.37
C SER A 50 11.96 0.69 7.64
N GLY A 51 10.88 0.61 8.42
CA GLY A 51 10.10 1.81 8.76
C GLY A 51 9.47 2.45 7.53
N ILE A 52 8.84 1.64 6.68
CA ILE A 52 8.23 2.12 5.43
C ILE A 52 6.72 2.08 5.53
N ASP A 53 6.10 3.22 5.20
CA ASP A 53 4.66 3.37 5.10
C ASP A 53 4.21 3.27 3.65
N PHE A 54 3.56 2.18 3.29
CA PHE A 54 3.05 1.93 1.94
C PHE A 54 1.58 2.28 1.83
N TYR A 55 1.26 3.18 0.90
CA TYR A 55 -0.10 3.44 0.42
C TYR A 55 -0.22 2.85 -0.98
N VAL A 56 -0.76 1.65 -1.08
CA VAL A 56 -0.58 0.83 -2.29
C VAL A 56 -1.91 0.34 -2.87
N HIS A 57 -1.96 0.38 -4.20
CA HIS A 57 -2.95 -0.35 -4.99
C HIS A 57 -2.20 -1.38 -5.83
N THR A 58 -2.46 -2.66 -5.59
CA THR A 58 -1.84 -3.76 -6.34
C THR A 58 -2.89 -4.74 -6.85
N LEU A 59 -2.55 -5.44 -7.94
CA LEU A 59 -3.34 -6.57 -8.44
C LEU A 59 -2.98 -7.90 -7.78
N SER A 60 -1.88 -7.93 -7.04
CA SER A 60 -1.39 -9.08 -6.28
C SER A 60 -0.84 -8.64 -4.93
N GLY A 61 -0.79 -9.57 -3.97
CA GLY A 61 -0.20 -9.34 -2.66
C GLY A 61 1.24 -8.81 -2.74
N PRO A 62 1.59 -7.71 -2.05
CA PRO A 62 2.98 -7.26 -1.95
C PRO A 62 3.89 -8.35 -1.39
N ILE A 63 5.12 -8.40 -1.87
CA ILE A 63 6.15 -9.33 -1.37
C ILE A 63 7.22 -8.52 -0.66
N ILE A 64 7.52 -8.89 0.59
CA ILE A 64 8.60 -8.29 1.38
C ILE A 64 9.66 -9.36 1.72
N GLU A 65 10.91 -8.93 1.82
CA GLU A 65 12.05 -9.78 2.12
C GLU A 65 13.07 -9.00 2.96
N GLY A 66 13.42 -9.50 4.15
CA GLY A 66 14.39 -8.83 5.02
C GLY A 66 13.95 -7.42 5.48
N CYS A 67 12.64 -7.17 5.52
CA CYS A 67 12.08 -5.88 5.92
C CYS A 67 11.66 -5.88 7.40
N THR A 68 11.54 -4.70 8.01
CA THR A 68 11.03 -4.54 9.38
C THR A 68 10.17 -3.29 9.51
N ALA A 69 9.22 -3.30 10.46
CA ALA A 69 8.35 -2.15 10.74
C ALA A 69 7.69 -1.54 9.48
N THR A 70 7.24 -2.39 8.55
CA THR A 70 6.54 -1.93 7.34
C THR A 70 5.03 -1.87 7.58
N ARG A 71 4.36 -0.83 7.10
CA ARG A 71 2.92 -0.65 7.28
C ARG A 71 2.24 -0.51 5.93
N PHE A 72 1.08 -1.13 5.76
CA PHE A 72 0.33 -1.11 4.50
C PHE A 72 -1.04 -0.48 4.68
N ALA A 73 -1.40 0.39 3.73
CA ALA A 73 -2.63 1.15 3.66
C ALA A 73 -3.13 1.20 2.21
N PRO A 74 -4.42 1.48 1.98
CA PRO A 74 -4.94 1.65 0.62
C PRO A 74 -4.36 2.90 -0.04
N TYR A 75 -4.16 2.85 -1.36
CA TYR A 75 -3.74 4.01 -2.16
C TYR A 75 -4.75 5.17 -2.09
N ARG A 76 -4.27 6.39 -1.83
CA ARG A 76 -5.12 7.60 -1.67
C ARG A 76 -4.61 8.85 -2.41
N LEU A 77 -3.87 8.66 -3.50
CA LEU A 77 -3.46 9.79 -4.34
C LEU A 77 -4.62 10.23 -5.21
N SER A 78 -4.81 11.53 -5.37
CA SER A 78 -5.79 12.12 -6.30
C SER A 78 -5.12 13.22 -7.12
N TYR A 79 -5.27 13.17 -8.44
CA TYR A 79 -4.81 14.22 -9.36
C TYR A 79 -5.60 14.17 -10.67
N PRO A 80 -5.68 15.29 -11.43
CA PRO A 80 -6.36 15.31 -12.73
C PRO A 80 -5.79 14.27 -13.71
N GLY A 81 -6.63 13.36 -14.19
CA GLY A 81 -6.22 12.30 -15.13
C GLY A 81 -5.84 10.97 -14.48
N LEU A 82 -5.90 10.84 -13.15
CA LEU A 82 -5.63 9.58 -12.45
C LEU A 82 -6.45 8.40 -12.99
N GLN A 83 -7.75 8.58 -13.21
CA GLN A 83 -8.61 7.51 -13.72
C GLN A 83 -8.17 7.01 -15.11
N GLN A 84 -7.74 7.92 -15.97
CA GLN A 84 -7.21 7.59 -17.29
C GLN A 84 -5.88 6.85 -17.17
N HIS A 85 -4.98 7.29 -16.29
CA HIS A 85 -3.70 6.60 -16.06
C HIS A 85 -3.90 5.21 -15.44
N MET A 86 -4.86 5.05 -14.53
CA MET A 86 -5.22 3.75 -13.96
C MET A 86 -5.74 2.79 -15.03
N ALA A 87 -6.55 3.29 -15.97
CA ALA A 87 -7.04 2.51 -17.10
C ALA A 87 -5.90 2.13 -18.06
N GLU A 88 -5.05 3.08 -18.43
CA GLU A 88 -3.90 2.87 -19.33
C GLU A 88 -2.84 1.95 -18.71
N ALA A 89 -2.69 1.95 -17.38
CA ALA A 89 -1.85 1.02 -16.64
C ALA A 89 -2.47 -0.37 -16.45
N ALA A 90 -3.73 -0.57 -16.86
CA ALA A 90 -4.52 -1.76 -16.60
C ALA A 90 -4.58 -2.12 -15.10
N LEU A 91 -4.68 -1.11 -14.23
CA LEU A 91 -4.80 -1.26 -12.78
C LEU A 91 -6.24 -1.14 -12.27
N ILE A 92 -7.18 -0.79 -13.14
CA ILE A 92 -8.60 -0.94 -12.84
C ILE A 92 -8.91 -2.43 -12.94
N LEU A 93 -9.28 -3.05 -11.81
CA LEU A 93 -9.81 -4.40 -11.85
C LEU A 93 -11.02 -4.39 -12.80
N PRO A 94 -11.04 -5.19 -13.88
CA PRO A 94 -12.27 -5.37 -14.61
C PRO A 94 -13.26 -5.95 -13.61
N GLN A 95 -14.35 -5.22 -13.35
CA GLN A 95 -15.54 -5.80 -12.77
C GLN A 95 -15.82 -7.02 -13.64
N ARG A 96 -15.60 -8.22 -13.12
CA ARG A 96 -16.00 -9.43 -13.84
C ARG A 96 -17.50 -9.25 -14.06
N SER A 97 -17.92 -8.93 -15.29
CA SER A 97 -19.33 -9.04 -15.66
C SER A 97 -19.80 -10.42 -15.20
N ALA A 98 -20.93 -10.46 -14.51
CA ALA A 98 -21.50 -11.64 -13.87
C ALA A 98 -21.93 -12.75 -14.87
N THR A 99 -21.28 -12.85 -16.02
CA THR A 99 -21.68 -13.70 -17.16
C THR A 99 -20.62 -14.72 -17.57
N GLN A 100 -19.61 -14.99 -16.72
CA GLN A 100 -18.83 -16.22 -16.88
C GLN A 100 -19.68 -17.38 -16.36
N THR A 101 -20.56 -17.91 -17.22
CA THR A 101 -21.36 -19.11 -16.96
C THR A 101 -20.43 -20.29 -16.70
N TYR A 102 -20.11 -20.54 -15.44
CA TYR A 102 -19.62 -21.83 -15.00
C TYR A 102 -20.81 -22.79 -15.10
N LEU A 103 -20.77 -23.72 -16.06
CA LEU A 103 -21.74 -24.80 -16.13
C LEU A 103 -21.57 -25.65 -14.86
N PRO A 104 -22.61 -25.80 -14.01
CA PRO A 104 -22.51 -26.63 -12.83
C PRO A 104 -22.38 -28.09 -13.26
N THR A 105 -21.32 -28.77 -12.81
CA THR A 105 -21.25 -30.23 -12.83
C THR A 105 -22.39 -30.79 -11.97
N PRO A 106 -23.04 -31.89 -12.38
CA PRO A 106 -24.28 -32.36 -11.78
C PRO A 106 -24.00 -33.19 -10.53
N GLU A 107 -23.35 -32.62 -9.51
CA GLU A 107 -23.13 -33.32 -8.24
C GLU A 107 -23.31 -32.39 -7.05
N THR A 108 -24.54 -31.91 -6.82
CA THR A 108 -25.12 -31.81 -5.47
C THR A 108 -26.60 -31.46 -5.56
N ARG A 109 -27.45 -32.46 -5.28
CA ARG A 109 -28.89 -32.25 -5.07
C ARG A 109 -29.14 -31.88 -3.60
N ALA A 110 -29.87 -30.77 -3.45
CA ALA A 110 -30.95 -30.48 -2.50
C ALA A 110 -30.64 -29.92 -1.08
N ALA A 111 -31.40 -28.83 -0.81
CA ALA A 111 -31.93 -28.31 0.46
C ALA A 111 -30.95 -27.55 1.37
N ASP A 112 -31.19 -26.33 1.87
CA ASP A 112 -32.44 -25.57 2.06
C ASP A 112 -32.22 -24.05 2.03
N SER A 113 -33.35 -23.34 1.91
CA SER A 113 -33.58 -21.91 1.78
C SER A 113 -32.95 -20.98 2.84
N ALA A 114 -32.44 -19.84 2.38
CA ALA A 114 -32.66 -18.54 3.04
C ALA A 114 -32.41 -17.39 2.06
N ALA A 115 -33.40 -16.52 1.92
CA ALA A 115 -33.28 -15.24 1.23
C ALA A 115 -32.25 -14.34 1.95
N GLY A 116 -31.30 -13.78 1.20
CA GLY A 116 -30.31 -12.87 1.76
C GLY A 116 -29.57 -12.13 0.64
N THR A 117 -29.95 -10.85 0.48
CA THR A 117 -29.20 -9.69 -0.02
C THR A 117 -28.07 -9.92 -1.03
N ALA A 118 -28.16 -9.27 -2.19
CA ALA A 118 -27.14 -9.25 -3.25
C ALA A 118 -25.72 -9.01 -2.69
N SER A 119 -25.00 -10.09 -2.42
CA SER A 119 -23.61 -10.04 -1.95
C SER A 119 -22.73 -9.71 -3.14
N ALA A 120 -22.34 -8.45 -3.26
CA ALA A 120 -21.18 -8.07 -4.05
C ALA A 120 -20.04 -9.03 -3.70
N LEU A 121 -19.42 -9.64 -4.71
CA LEU A 121 -18.24 -10.48 -4.49
C LEU A 121 -17.25 -9.71 -3.62
N PRO A 122 -16.60 -10.35 -2.63
CA PRO A 122 -15.67 -9.65 -1.77
C PRO A 122 -14.66 -8.92 -2.64
N ILE A 123 -14.61 -7.59 -2.52
CA ILE A 123 -13.54 -6.78 -3.08
C ILE A 123 -12.25 -7.31 -2.45
N VAL A 124 -11.57 -8.20 -3.18
CA VAL A 124 -10.25 -8.67 -2.78
C VAL A 124 -9.37 -7.43 -2.80
N GLU A 125 -8.87 -7.02 -1.64
CA GLU A 125 -7.95 -5.91 -1.47
C GLU A 125 -6.53 -6.49 -1.39
N PRO A 126 -5.81 -6.66 -2.52
CA PRO A 126 -4.58 -7.46 -2.54
C PRO A 126 -3.47 -6.83 -1.69
N TRP A 127 -3.54 -5.51 -1.47
CA TRP A 127 -2.63 -4.80 -0.58
C TRP A 127 -2.64 -5.31 0.88
N ARG A 128 -3.70 -6.01 1.31
CA ARG A 128 -3.79 -6.63 2.65
C ARG A 128 -3.13 -8.00 2.74
N ASP A 129 -2.87 -8.66 1.61
CA ASP A 129 -2.28 -10.00 1.53
C ASP A 129 -0.76 -9.92 1.32
N VAL A 130 -0.05 -9.36 2.30
CA VAL A 130 1.40 -9.16 2.21
C VAL A 130 2.13 -10.47 2.54
N LYS A 131 3.02 -10.87 1.63
CA LYS A 131 3.83 -12.09 1.74
C LYS A 131 5.22 -11.75 2.21
N ASP A 132 5.57 -12.18 3.42
CA ASP A 132 6.92 -12.09 3.95
C ASP A 132 7.70 -13.38 3.60
N PHE A 133 8.62 -13.27 2.65
CA PHE A 133 9.27 -14.42 2.03
C PHE A 133 10.25 -15.15 2.95
N LEU A 134 10.89 -14.43 3.89
CA LEU A 134 11.84 -15.00 4.85
C LEU A 134 11.16 -15.44 6.16
N TRP A 135 9.83 -15.30 6.25
CA TRP A 135 9.08 -15.70 7.43
C TRP A 135 8.46 -17.10 7.27
N HIS A 136 9.13 -18.10 7.84
CA HIS A 136 8.69 -19.51 7.73
C HIS A 136 7.88 -20.00 8.94
N ARG A 137 7.32 -19.11 9.78
CA ARG A 137 6.55 -19.50 10.96
C ARG A 137 5.05 -19.52 10.67
N SER A 138 4.31 -20.35 11.40
CA SER A 138 2.85 -20.51 11.26
C SER A 138 2.05 -19.28 11.70
N ARG A 139 2.62 -18.43 12.56
CA ARG A 139 2.02 -17.17 13.02
C ARG A 139 2.27 -16.04 12.03
N GLN A 140 1.48 -14.98 12.12
CA GLN A 140 1.70 -13.74 11.37
C GLN A 140 3.13 -13.19 11.55
N SER A 141 3.74 -12.71 10.46
CA SER A 141 5.03 -12.04 10.51
C SER A 141 4.92 -10.72 11.29
N PRO A 142 5.85 -10.43 12.22
CA PRO A 142 5.91 -9.15 12.92
C PRO A 142 6.52 -8.02 12.08
N ASN A 143 7.07 -8.34 10.90
CA ASN A 143 7.80 -7.38 10.06
C ASN A 143 6.89 -6.38 9.33
N TRP A 144 5.60 -6.70 9.28
CA TRP A 144 4.60 -5.84 8.65
C TRP A 144 3.28 -5.85 9.40
N CYS A 145 2.52 -4.77 9.24
CA CYS A 145 1.14 -4.70 9.71
C CYS A 145 0.27 -3.86 8.78
N ILE A 146 -1.04 -3.94 8.96
CA ILE A 146 -1.98 -3.00 8.36
C ILE A 146 -1.93 -1.72 9.18
N MET A 147 -1.76 -0.59 8.50
CA MET A 147 -1.78 0.72 9.15
C MET A 147 -3.18 0.99 9.73
N PRO A 148 -3.32 1.38 11.01
CA PRO A 148 -4.60 1.81 11.59
C PRO A 148 -5.19 3.01 10.83
N ASP A 149 -6.51 3.22 10.88
CA ASP A 149 -7.14 4.30 10.10
C ASP A 149 -6.76 5.69 10.59
N GLU A 150 -6.50 5.84 11.89
CA GLU A 150 -6.06 7.07 12.55
C GLU A 150 -4.68 7.55 12.10
N ASP A 151 -3.80 6.62 11.73
CA ASP A 151 -2.43 6.91 11.29
C ASP A 151 -2.35 7.21 9.79
N ARG A 152 -3.45 6.97 9.05
CA ARG A 152 -3.46 7.13 7.60
C ARG A 152 -3.63 8.59 7.21
N VAL A 153 -2.82 9.02 6.26
CA VAL A 153 -3.06 10.26 5.51
C VAL A 153 -4.43 10.16 4.83
N LYS A 154 -5.27 11.19 5.00
CA LYS A 154 -6.68 11.17 4.55
C LYS A 154 -6.81 11.17 3.02
N SER A 155 -6.04 12.02 2.35
CA SER A 155 -5.97 12.10 0.88
C SER A 155 -4.86 13.06 0.49
N VAL A 156 -4.14 12.76 -0.59
CA VAL A 156 -3.12 13.65 -1.16
C VAL A 156 -3.60 14.14 -2.51
N ALA A 157 -3.94 15.42 -2.60
CA ALA A 157 -4.35 16.07 -3.85
C ALA A 157 -3.16 16.78 -4.46
N VAL A 158 -2.80 16.44 -5.70
CA VAL A 158 -1.70 17.10 -6.43
C VAL A 158 -2.29 17.90 -7.58
N GLU A 159 -2.19 19.23 -7.51
CA GLU A 159 -2.65 20.13 -8.56
C GLU A 159 -1.50 20.53 -9.50
N GLY A 160 -1.56 20.11 -10.76
CA GLY A 160 -0.60 20.51 -11.80
C GLY A 160 0.84 20.02 -11.54
N HIS A 161 1.79 20.53 -12.33
CA HIS A 161 3.22 20.20 -12.26
C HIS A 161 3.92 20.65 -10.96
N ALA A 162 3.18 20.84 -9.87
CA ALA A 162 3.69 21.37 -8.62
C ALA A 162 4.49 20.30 -7.85
N GLU A 163 5.71 20.68 -7.49
CA GLU A 163 6.49 20.05 -6.43
C GLU A 163 5.62 19.94 -5.18
N ILE A 164 5.45 18.71 -4.68
CA ILE A 164 4.71 18.45 -3.45
C ILE A 164 5.63 18.80 -2.29
N THR A 165 5.22 19.72 -1.41
CA THR A 165 6.05 20.22 -0.31
C THR A 165 5.74 19.52 1.01
N LEU A 166 6.68 19.52 1.95
CA LEU A 166 6.49 18.96 3.30
C LEU A 166 5.29 19.58 4.06
N ALA A 167 4.87 20.79 3.68
CA ALA A 167 3.73 21.49 4.28
C ALA A 167 2.38 20.80 3.98
N ASP A 168 2.28 20.04 2.90
CA ASP A 168 1.05 19.36 2.47
C ASP A 168 0.70 18.14 3.35
N PHE A 169 1.57 17.77 4.30
CA PHE A 169 1.47 16.51 5.06
C PHE A 169 1.25 16.64 6.55
N GLY A 170 0.95 17.83 7.07
CA GLY A 170 0.56 18.00 8.47
C GLY A 170 1.64 17.50 9.44
N ALA A 171 2.66 18.32 9.68
CA ALA A 171 3.65 18.06 10.71
C ALA A 171 2.95 17.91 12.07
N GLN A 172 2.98 16.71 12.66
CA GLN A 172 2.82 16.59 14.11
C GLN A 172 4.18 16.84 14.75
N GLU A 173 4.36 18.05 15.27
CA GLU A 173 5.43 18.39 16.20
C GLU A 173 5.32 17.47 17.43
N GLN A 174 6.28 16.55 17.60
CA GLN A 174 6.53 15.99 18.92
C GLN A 174 7.38 17.01 19.68
N GLN A 175 6.72 17.68 20.63
CA GLN A 175 7.36 18.56 21.60
C GLN A 175 8.49 17.79 22.32
N GLY A 176 9.72 18.22 22.09
CA GLY A 176 10.88 17.80 22.86
C GLY A 176 10.72 18.26 24.31
N GLY A 177 10.32 17.33 25.18
CA GLY A 177 10.37 17.51 26.62
C GLY A 177 11.82 17.48 27.09
N ALA A 178 12.45 18.64 27.20
CA ALA A 178 13.66 18.82 27.97
C ALA A 178 13.34 18.57 29.46
N ARG A 179 14.03 17.61 30.10
CA ARG A 179 14.06 17.51 31.57
C ARG A 179 15.50 17.31 32.06
N VAL A 180 16.11 18.47 32.28
CA VAL A 180 17.04 18.86 33.36
C VAL A 180 17.94 17.76 33.94
N ASP A 181 19.23 17.88 33.62
CA ASP A 181 20.36 17.38 34.39
C ASP A 181 20.29 17.87 35.85
N SER A 182 20.31 16.96 36.81
CA SER A 182 20.69 17.27 38.18
C SER A 182 21.69 16.24 38.67
N SER A 183 22.96 16.53 38.40
CA SER A 183 24.09 16.07 39.18
C SER A 183 23.92 16.54 40.62
N ASP A 184 23.70 15.60 41.54
CA ASP A 184 24.01 15.82 42.95
C ASP A 184 25.12 14.86 43.35
N ALA A 185 26.31 15.45 43.48
CA ALA A 185 27.44 14.90 44.19
C ALA A 185 27.20 15.12 45.68
N THR A 186 27.22 14.06 46.49
CA THR A 186 27.65 14.18 47.88
C THR A 186 28.29 12.86 48.35
N ALA A 187 29.33 13.04 49.15
CA ALA A 187 30.26 12.08 49.71
C ALA A 187 29.64 10.96 50.54
#